data_AF-A0A3B8W352-F1
#
_entry.id   AF-A0A3B8W352-F1
#
_cell.length_a   1.000
_cell.length_b   1.000
_cell.length_c   1.000
_cell.angle_alpha   90.00
_cell.angle_beta   90.00
_cell.angle_gamma   90.00
#
_symmetry.space_group_name_H-M   'P 1'
#
loop_
_entity.id
_entity.type
_entity.pdbx_description
1 polymer ?
#
loop_
_entity_poly.entity_id
_entity_poly.type
_entity_poly.pdbx_seq_one_letter_code
_entity_poly.pdbx_strand_id
1 'polypeptide(L)'
;SMVGLIPLFAVEVLDEEIFQTMPEFTQRLDWFLQNRPDLANLISRWGERGKNQTHLLSLLRGHRMKSLLRRMLDTKEFLSAFGIRALSRIHLNEPYRLHANGSDFVIRYQSGESDSFMFGGNSNWRGPIWFPVNYMIIKSL
;
A
#
# COMPACT_ATOMS: atom_id res chain seq x y z
N SER A 1 2.67 9.63 3.00
CA SER A 1 2.54 9.50 1.53
C SER A 1 1.72 8.26 1.20
N MET A 2 1.01 8.26 0.06
CA MET A 2 0.28 7.13 -0.52
C MET A 2 1.18 5.92 -0.79
N VAL A 3 2.49 6.13 -0.93
CA VAL A 3 3.48 5.04 -0.93
C VAL A 3 3.34 4.13 0.30
N GLY A 4 2.98 4.69 1.46
CA GLY A 4 2.73 3.91 2.68
C GLY A 4 1.47 3.04 2.63
N LEU A 5 0.61 3.22 1.62
CA LEU A 5 -0.59 2.42 1.38
C LEU A 5 -0.34 1.24 0.44
N ILE A 6 0.78 1.23 -0.30
CA ILE A 6 1.14 0.17 -1.25
C ILE A 6 1.07 -1.25 -0.65
N PRO A 7 1.44 -1.49 0.62
CA PRO A 7 1.32 -2.82 1.20
C PRO A 7 -0.11 -3.39 1.21
N LEU A 8 -1.16 -2.56 1.07
CA LEU A 8 -2.54 -3.03 0.89
C LEU A 8 -2.72 -3.81 -0.41
N PHE A 9 -1.93 -3.53 -1.44
CA PHE A 9 -2.09 -4.14 -2.77
C PHE A 9 -1.49 -5.55 -2.85
N ALA A 10 -0.59 -5.89 -1.94
CA ALA A 10 0.03 -7.21 -1.87
C ALA A 10 -0.89 -8.19 -1.13
N VAL A 11 -2.06 -8.42 -1.70
CA VAL A 11 -3.08 -9.34 -1.21
C VAL A 11 -3.66 -10.14 -2.36
N GLU A 12 -3.66 -11.46 -2.25
CA GLU A 12 -4.31 -12.35 -3.20
C GLU A 12 -5.05 -13.47 -2.46
N VAL A 13 -6.17 -13.91 -3.02
CA VAL A 13 -6.94 -15.05 -2.52
C VAL A 13 -6.67 -16.23 -3.45
N LEU A 14 -6.13 -17.30 -2.90
CA LEU A 14 -5.86 -18.54 -3.63
C LEU A 14 -6.93 -19.56 -3.26
N ASP A 15 -7.61 -20.11 -4.25
CA ASP A 15 -8.57 -21.21 -4.05
C ASP A 15 -7.87 -22.56 -4.24
N GLU A 16 -8.60 -23.63 -3.88
CA GLU A 16 -8.09 -25.00 -4.02
C GLU A 16 -7.84 -25.37 -5.49
N GLU A 17 -8.60 -24.77 -6.43
CA GLU A 17 -8.48 -25.03 -7.86
C GLU A 17 -7.12 -24.59 -8.41
N ILE A 18 -6.59 -23.45 -7.96
CA ILE A 18 -5.23 -23.00 -8.31
C ILE A 18 -4.19 -24.06 -7.92
N PHE A 19 -4.29 -24.64 -6.72
CA PHE A 19 -3.31 -25.65 -6.30
C PHE A 19 -3.39 -26.95 -7.10
N GLN A 20 -4.59 -27.29 -7.57
CA GLN A 20 -4.84 -28.48 -8.39
C GLN A 20 -4.42 -28.29 -9.84
N THR A 21 -4.67 -27.10 -10.40
CA THR A 21 -4.41 -26.79 -11.82
C THR A 21 -2.98 -26.30 -12.07
N MET A 22 -2.26 -25.82 -11.04
CA MET A 22 -0.91 -25.26 -11.16
C MET A 22 0.10 -25.97 -10.23
N PRO A 23 0.45 -27.24 -10.50
CA PRO A 23 1.29 -28.04 -9.59
C PRO A 23 2.70 -27.49 -9.39
N GLU A 24 3.31 -26.87 -10.41
CA GLU A 24 4.63 -26.24 -10.28
C GLU A 24 4.61 -25.03 -9.34
N PHE A 25 3.52 -24.25 -9.37
CA PHE A 25 3.32 -23.14 -8.45
C PHE A 25 3.18 -23.65 -7.02
N THR A 26 2.32 -24.65 -6.80
CA THR A 26 2.11 -25.29 -5.50
C THR A 26 3.43 -25.79 -4.92
N GLN A 27 4.23 -26.52 -5.71
CA GLN A 27 5.51 -27.05 -5.25
C GLN A 27 6.50 -25.95 -4.82
N ARG A 28 6.58 -24.86 -5.60
CA ARG A 28 7.46 -23.73 -5.27
C ARG A 28 6.98 -22.98 -4.03
N LEU A 29 5.67 -22.82 -3.89
CA LEU A 29 5.08 -22.16 -2.74
C LEU A 29 5.34 -22.97 -1.46
N ASP A 30 5.09 -24.28 -1.49
CA ASP A 30 5.36 -25.18 -0.36
C ASP A 30 6.84 -25.17 0.02
N TRP A 31 7.73 -25.25 -0.97
CA TRP A 31 9.17 -25.14 -0.73
C TRP A 31 9.52 -23.81 -0.06
N PHE A 32 8.99 -22.68 -0.56
CA PHE A 32 9.27 -21.37 -0.01
C PHE A 32 8.80 -21.25 1.44
N LEU A 33 7.59 -21.71 1.74
CA LEU A 33 7.01 -21.65 3.08
C LEU A 33 7.81 -22.48 4.09
N GLN A 34 8.35 -23.63 3.66
CA GLN A 34 9.17 -24.52 4.50
C GLN A 34 10.60 -24.00 4.67
N ASN A 35 11.21 -23.46 3.62
CA ASN A 35 12.64 -23.11 3.60
C ASN A 35 12.92 -21.65 3.94
N ARG A 36 11.91 -20.76 3.88
CA ARG A 36 12.00 -19.34 4.26
C ARG A 36 11.01 -18.97 5.35
N PRO A 37 11.08 -19.60 6.54
CA PRO A 37 10.17 -19.32 7.63
C PRO A 37 10.26 -17.87 8.11
N ASP A 38 11.42 -17.21 7.95
CA ASP A 38 11.63 -15.79 8.23
C ASP A 38 10.68 -14.89 7.42
N LEU A 39 10.38 -15.26 6.17
CA LEU A 39 9.45 -14.56 5.30
C LEU A 39 8.03 -15.12 5.39
N ALA A 40 7.88 -16.43 5.47
CA ALA A 40 6.58 -17.09 5.57
C ALA A 40 5.78 -16.61 6.79
N ASN A 41 6.47 -16.38 7.91
CA ASN A 41 5.85 -15.81 9.12
C ASN A 41 5.31 -14.39 8.93
N LEU A 42 5.70 -13.66 7.87
CA LEU A 42 5.15 -12.34 7.56
C LEU A 42 3.79 -12.43 6.85
N ILE A 43 3.50 -13.56 6.22
CA ILE A 43 2.23 -13.80 5.52
C ILE A 43 1.12 -14.00 6.56
N SER A 44 0.04 -13.24 6.44
CA SER A 44 -1.07 -13.30 7.37
C SER A 44 -1.83 -14.63 7.24
N ARG A 45 -1.76 -15.48 8.27
CA ARG A 45 -2.67 -16.64 8.47
C ARG A 45 -2.69 -17.67 7.33
N TRP A 46 -1.54 -17.90 6.68
CA TRP A 46 -1.45 -18.86 5.57
C TRP A 46 -1.99 -20.28 5.90
N GLY A 47 -1.72 -20.77 7.12
CA GLY A 47 -2.16 -22.09 7.58
C GLY A 47 -3.63 -22.16 8.01
N GLU A 48 -4.35 -21.04 8.06
CA GLU A 48 -5.78 -21.02 8.38
C GLU A 48 -6.59 -20.94 7.08
N ARG A 49 -7.42 -21.95 6.83
CA ARG A 49 -8.30 -21.96 5.66
C ARG A 49 -9.51 -21.06 5.88
N GLY A 50 -9.79 -20.23 4.89
CA GLY A 50 -10.98 -19.38 4.82
C GLY A 50 -12.22 -20.16 4.37
N LYS A 51 -13.28 -19.41 4.07
CA LYS A 51 -14.49 -19.98 3.47
C LYS A 51 -14.13 -20.66 2.13
N ASN A 52 -14.71 -21.83 1.86
CA ASN A 52 -14.42 -22.64 0.66
C ASN A 52 -12.95 -23.09 0.53
N GLN A 53 -12.25 -23.33 1.64
CA GLN A 53 -10.84 -23.77 1.63
C GLN A 53 -9.86 -22.77 0.98
N THR A 54 -10.24 -21.49 0.91
CA THR A 54 -9.39 -20.44 0.34
C THR A 54 -8.23 -20.09 1.26
N HIS A 55 -7.09 -19.73 0.69
CA HIS A 55 -5.90 -19.25 1.37
C HIS A 55 -5.69 -17.76 1.09
N LEU A 56 -5.53 -16.95 2.14
CA LEU A 56 -5.22 -15.52 2.01
C LEU A 56 -3.71 -15.31 2.00
N LEU A 57 -3.18 -14.86 0.89
CA LEU A 57 -1.79 -14.40 0.78
C LEU A 57 -1.76 -12.88 0.98
N SER A 58 -1.53 -12.41 2.20
CA SER A 58 -1.41 -10.98 2.48
C SER A 58 -0.18 -10.64 3.31
N LEU A 59 0.55 -9.59 2.90
CA LEU A 59 1.67 -9.04 3.68
C LEU A 59 1.21 -8.21 4.89
N LEU A 60 -0.03 -7.72 4.88
CA LEU A 60 -0.58 -6.91 5.96
C LEU A 60 -1.42 -7.76 6.90
N ARG A 61 -0.96 -7.87 8.15
CA ARG A 61 -1.79 -8.38 9.24
C ARG A 61 -2.87 -7.37 9.60
N GLY A 62 -4.01 -7.85 10.10
CA GLY A 62 -5.19 -7.02 10.38
C GLY A 62 -4.96 -5.79 11.27
N HIS A 63 -3.99 -5.82 12.20
CA HIS A 63 -3.67 -4.64 13.02
C HIS A 63 -3.02 -3.52 12.19
N ARG A 64 -2.08 -3.85 11.28
CA ARG A 64 -1.43 -2.87 10.41
C ARG A 64 -2.41 -2.33 9.38
N MET A 65 -3.25 -3.19 8.83
CA MET A 65 -4.33 -2.79 7.91
C MET A 65 -5.25 -1.76 8.58
N LYS A 66 -5.72 -2.00 9.80
CA LYS A 66 -6.53 -1.03 10.56
C LYS A 66 -5.81 0.30 10.78
N SER A 67 -4.52 0.28 11.09
CA SER A 67 -3.72 1.50 11.24
C SER A 67 -3.60 2.30 9.94
N LEU A 68 -3.42 1.63 8.81
CA LEU A 68 -3.39 2.28 7.49
C LEU A 68 -4.76 2.84 7.13
N LEU A 69 -5.83 2.05 7.26
CA LEU A 69 -7.19 2.47 6.95
C LEU A 69 -7.63 3.67 7.78
N ARG A 70 -7.25 3.73 9.06
CA ARG A 70 -7.55 4.88 9.92
C ARG A 70 -7.05 6.20 9.34
N ARG A 71 -5.83 6.24 8.80
CA ARG A 71 -5.27 7.46 8.18
C ARG A 71 -5.79 7.67 6.76
N MET A 72 -5.91 6.58 5.98
CA MET A 72 -6.38 6.64 4.60
C MET A 72 -7.81 7.20 4.51
N LEU A 73 -8.69 6.82 5.44
CA LEU A 73 -10.09 7.22 5.47
C LEU A 73 -10.34 8.53 6.23
N ASP A 74 -9.31 9.17 6.78
CA ASP A 74 -9.46 10.48 7.44
C ASP A 74 -9.54 11.60 6.40
N THR A 75 -10.62 12.38 6.46
CA THR A 75 -10.90 13.49 5.53
C THR A 75 -9.94 14.68 5.69
N LYS A 76 -9.34 14.83 6.88
CA LYS A 76 -8.29 15.82 7.16
C LYS A 76 -6.93 15.40 6.63
N GLU A 77 -6.75 14.12 6.32
CA GLU A 77 -5.51 13.55 5.78
C GLU A 77 -5.66 13.17 4.31
N PHE A 78 -6.05 11.93 4.03
CA PHE A 78 -5.97 11.29 2.72
C PHE A 78 -7.30 11.29 1.98
N LEU A 79 -8.43 11.08 2.65
CA LEU A 79 -9.73 10.97 2.01
C LEU A 79 -10.24 12.34 1.56
N SER A 80 -10.65 12.44 0.30
CA SER A 80 -11.29 13.63 -0.26
C SER A 80 -12.63 13.27 -0.88
N ALA A 81 -13.39 14.28 -1.31
CA ALA A 81 -14.61 14.09 -2.09
C ALA A 81 -14.39 13.38 -3.45
N PHE A 82 -13.13 13.30 -3.92
CA PHE A 82 -12.78 12.78 -5.24
C PHE A 82 -11.89 11.53 -5.18
N GLY A 83 -11.58 11.01 -3.99
CA GLY A 83 -10.68 9.87 -3.78
C GLY A 83 -9.53 10.13 -2.81
N ILE A 84 -8.58 9.20 -2.74
CA ILE A 84 -7.41 9.19 -1.86
C ILE A 84 -6.28 10.03 -2.47
N ARG A 85 -5.80 11.04 -1.72
CA ARG A 85 -4.70 11.95 -2.09
C ARG A 85 -3.34 11.25 -2.08
N ALA A 86 -2.41 11.64 -2.96
CA ALA A 86 -1.05 11.07 -2.98
C ALA A 86 -0.22 11.42 -1.72
N LEU A 87 -0.53 12.53 -1.06
CA LEU A 87 0.10 12.96 0.19
C LEU A 87 -0.98 13.42 1.18
N SER A 88 -0.75 13.15 2.48
CA SER A 88 -1.66 13.61 3.53
C SER A 88 -1.76 15.14 3.50
N ARG A 89 -2.99 15.65 3.56
CA ARG A 89 -3.26 17.09 3.53
C ARG A 89 -2.71 17.83 4.75
N ILE A 90 -2.37 17.13 5.84
CA ILE A 90 -1.71 17.73 7.01
C ILE A 90 -0.44 18.48 6.59
N HIS A 91 0.28 17.98 5.57
CA HIS A 91 1.52 18.57 5.07
C HIS A 91 1.32 19.88 4.30
N LEU A 92 0.09 20.37 4.18
CA LEU A 92 -0.21 21.73 3.75
C LEU A 92 0.24 22.73 4.82
N ASN A 93 -0.14 22.45 6.08
CA ASN A 93 0.15 23.28 7.24
C ASN A 93 1.44 22.85 7.97
N GLU A 94 1.74 21.56 7.92
CA GLU A 94 2.89 20.93 8.61
C GLU A 94 3.80 20.18 7.62
N PRO A 95 4.60 20.89 6.81
CA PRO A 95 5.49 20.25 5.84
C PRO A 95 6.47 19.30 6.52
N TYR A 96 6.72 18.15 5.89
CA TYR A 96 7.78 17.27 6.33
C TYR A 96 9.13 17.88 5.95
N ARG A 97 10.06 17.91 6.91
CA ARG A 97 11.42 18.44 6.71
C ARG A 97 12.45 17.37 7.07
N LEU A 98 13.43 17.18 6.20
CA LEU A 98 14.57 16.32 6.43
C LEU A 98 15.84 17.16 6.31
N HIS A 99 16.62 17.21 7.38
CA HIS A 99 17.97 17.79 7.35
C HIS A 99 18.98 16.68 7.07
N ALA A 100 19.73 16.79 5.97
CA ALA A 100 20.73 15.80 5.59
C ALA A 100 21.87 16.47 4.82
N ASN A 101 23.12 16.09 5.13
CA ASN A 101 24.33 16.62 4.49
C ASN A 101 24.38 18.17 4.46
N GLY A 102 23.98 18.82 5.56
CA GLY A 102 23.95 20.28 5.66
C GLY A 102 22.86 20.97 4.83
N SER A 103 21.96 20.21 4.19
CA SER A 103 20.86 20.72 3.38
C SER A 103 19.50 20.39 4.01
N ASP A 104 18.54 21.29 3.85
CA ASP A 104 17.14 21.06 4.22
C ASP A 104 16.31 20.63 3.01
N PHE A 105 15.66 19.48 3.11
CA PHE A 105 14.71 18.97 2.13
C PHE A 105 13.30 19.07 2.68
N VAL A 106 12.40 19.72 1.94
CA VAL A 106 11.02 19.98 2.40
C VAL A 106 10.02 19.35 1.44
N ILE A 107 9.07 18.60 2.01
CA ILE A 107 7.92 18.06 1.29
C ILE A 107 6.67 18.74 1.81
N ARG A 108 6.04 19.53 0.95
CA ARG A 108 4.75 20.19 1.20
C ARG A 108 3.65 19.52 0.39
N TYR A 109 2.43 19.54 0.92
CA TYR A 109 1.24 19.22 0.14
C TYR A 109 1.00 20.27 -0.96
N GLN A 110 0.86 19.82 -2.20
CA GLN A 110 0.67 20.65 -3.39
C GLN A 110 -0.34 19.96 -4.32
N SER A 111 -1.45 20.61 -4.63
CA SER A 111 -2.51 20.04 -5.47
C SER A 111 -2.38 20.53 -6.92
N GLY A 112 -1.79 19.71 -7.78
CA GLY A 112 -1.66 19.98 -9.22
C GLY A 112 -0.28 20.53 -9.57
N GLU A 113 -0.03 21.79 -9.25
CA GLU A 113 1.21 22.49 -9.61
C GLU A 113 2.29 22.40 -8.52
N SER A 114 3.54 22.34 -8.97
CA SER A 114 4.74 22.33 -8.14
C SER A 114 5.20 23.75 -7.82
N ASP A 115 5.78 23.94 -6.63
CA ASP A 115 6.55 25.14 -6.27
C ASP A 115 7.98 25.19 -6.86
N SER A 116 8.33 24.20 -7.68
CA SER A 116 9.63 24.10 -8.34
C SER A 116 9.48 23.53 -9.76
N PHE A 117 10.44 23.84 -10.63
CA PHE A 117 10.48 23.31 -12.00
C PHE A 117 10.87 21.83 -12.10
N MET A 118 11.14 21.16 -10.98
CA MET A 118 11.40 19.72 -11.00
C MET A 118 10.23 18.97 -11.64
N PHE A 119 10.55 18.02 -12.53
CA PHE A 119 9.56 17.24 -13.29
C PHE A 119 8.56 18.10 -14.07
N GLY A 120 9.01 19.22 -14.62
CA GLY A 120 8.19 20.10 -15.46
C GLY A 120 7.13 20.87 -14.68
N GLY A 121 7.34 21.12 -13.38
CA GLY A 121 6.37 21.83 -12.55
C GLY A 121 5.25 20.95 -12.00
N ASN A 122 5.36 19.62 -12.08
CA ASN A 122 4.30 18.74 -11.61
C ASN A 122 4.45 18.35 -10.13
N SER A 123 3.36 18.46 -9.36
CA SER A 123 3.33 18.04 -7.96
C SER A 123 3.20 16.52 -7.75
N ASN A 124 2.72 15.76 -8.75
CA ASN A 124 2.59 14.31 -8.86
C ASN A 124 2.21 13.60 -7.54
N TRP A 125 3.22 13.24 -6.75
CA TRP A 125 3.10 12.46 -5.51
C TRP A 125 2.86 13.32 -4.26
N ARG A 126 2.69 14.64 -4.42
CA ARG A 126 2.59 15.61 -3.33
C ARG A 126 1.17 16.13 -3.08
N GLY A 127 0.15 15.52 -3.66
CA GLY A 127 -1.24 15.92 -3.40
C GLY A 127 -2.28 15.37 -4.37
N PRO A 128 -2.03 15.34 -5.69
CA PRO A 128 -2.98 14.84 -6.68
C PRO A 128 -3.54 13.45 -6.37
N ILE A 129 -4.71 13.17 -6.92
CA ILE A 129 -5.40 11.89 -6.82
C ILE A 129 -5.07 11.10 -8.08
N TRP A 130 -4.49 9.91 -7.89
CA TRP A 130 -4.12 9.03 -8.99
C TRP A 130 -5.19 7.96 -9.19
N PHE A 131 -5.82 7.96 -10.36
CA PHE A 131 -6.85 6.99 -10.72
C PHE A 131 -6.36 5.53 -10.58
N PRO A 132 -5.20 5.13 -11.16
CA PRO A 132 -4.75 3.74 -11.07
C PRO A 132 -4.53 3.27 -9.63
N VAL A 133 -4.00 4.15 -8.76
CA VAL A 133 -3.74 3.78 -7.36
C VAL A 133 -5.04 3.68 -6.57
N ASN A 134 -6.00 4.58 -6.81
CA ASN A 134 -7.32 4.48 -6.19
C ASN A 134 -8.07 3.22 -6.64
N TYR A 135 -7.96 2.84 -7.91
CA TYR A 135 -8.49 1.57 -8.40
C TYR A 135 -7.87 0.38 -7.67
N MET A 136 -6.54 0.35 -7.49
CA MET A 136 -5.87 -0.70 -6.74
C MET A 136 -6.31 -0.75 -5.27
N ILE A 137 -6.52 0.40 -4.62
CA ILE A 137 -7.08 0.45 -3.25
C ILE A 137 -8.45 -0.22 -3.21
N ILE A 138 -9.34 0.07 -4.16
CA ILE A 138 -10.68 -0.53 -4.21
C ILE A 138 -10.59 -2.04 -4.49
N LYS A 139 -9.74 -2.48 -5.42
CA LYS A 139 -9.55 -3.90 -5.75
C LYS A 139 -9.04 -4.71 -4.56
N SER A 140 -8.21 -4.11 -3.70
CA SER A 140 -7.52 -4.79 -2.61
C SER A 140 -8.27 -4.79 -1.26
N LEU A 141 -9.41 -4.10 -1.17
CA LEU A 141 -10.28 -4.08 0.01
C LEU A 141 -11.45 -5.05 -0.15
#